data_AF-A0A2J8XD83-F1
#
_entry.id   AF-A0A2J8XD83-F1
#
_cell.length_a   1.000
_cell.length_b   1.000
_cell.length_c   1.000
_cell.angle_alpha   90.00
_cell.angle_beta   90.00
_cell.angle_gamma   90.00
#
_symmetry.space_group_name_H-M   'P 1'
#
loop_
_entity.id
_entity.type
_entity.pdbx_description
1 polymer ?
#
loop_
_entity_poly.entity_id
_entity_poly.type
_entity_poly.pdbx_seq_one_letter_code
_entity_poly.pdbx_strand_id
1 'polypeptide(L)' 'MEGYPWWPCLVYNHPFDGTFIREKGKSVRVHVQFFDDSPTRGWVSKRLLKP' A
#
# COMPACT_ATOMS: atom_id res chain seq x y z
N MET A 1 6.46 -4.95 -1.44
CA MET A 1 7.82 -5.01 -0.89
C MET A 1 8.60 -5.96 -1.77
N GLU A 2 9.57 -5.47 -2.54
CA GLU A 2 10.44 -6.39 -3.29
C GLU A 2 11.31 -7.13 -2.27
N GLY A 3 11.30 -8.46 -2.32
CA GLY A 3 12.05 -9.33 -1.40
C GLY A 3 11.27 -9.91 -0.22
N TYR A 4 9.97 -9.62 -0.08
CA TYR A 4 9.10 -10.19 0.98
C TYR A 4 8.01 -11.08 0.35
N PRO A 5 7.49 -12.09 1.09
CA PRO A 5 6.37 -12.91 0.61
C PRO A 5 5.08 -12.09 0.45
N TRP A 6 4.04 -12.71 -0.12
CA TRP A 6 2.69 -12.14 -0.08
C TRP A 6 2.25 -11.94 1.37
N TRP A 7 1.73 -10.76 1.67
CA TRP A 7 1.36 -10.37 3.03
C TRP A 7 -0.05 -9.79 3.06
N PRO A 8 -0.87 -10.13 4.07
CA PRO A 8 -2.18 -9.53 4.23
C PRO A 8 -2.03 -8.04 4.57
N CYS A 9 -2.86 -7.21 3.95
CA CYS A 9 -2.86 -5.78 4.16
C CYS A 9 -4.25 -5.17 4.05
N LEU A 10 -4.43 -4.00 4.67
CA LEU A 10 -5.63 -3.18 4.61
C LEU A 10 -5.36 -1.94 3.76
N VAL A 11 -6.17 -1.74 2.71
CA VAL A 11 -6.17 -0.49 1.95
C VAL A 11 -6.97 0.55 2.75
N TYR A 12 -6.35 1.70 3.04
CA TYR A 12 -7.05 2.80 3.72
C TYR A 12 -6.47 4.16 3.32
N ASN A 13 -7.26 5.21 3.53
CA ASN A 13 -6.86 6.59 3.21
C ASN A 13 -5.64 7.01 4.02
N HIS A 14 -4.63 7.58 3.35
CA HIS A 14 -3.47 8.13 4.04
C HIS A 14 -3.92 9.25 4.99
N PRO A 15 -3.48 9.26 6.26
CA PRO A 15 -4.03 10.15 7.30
C PRO A 15 -3.84 11.64 7.03
N PHE A 16 -2.87 12.01 6.18
CA PHE A 16 -2.59 13.41 5.84
C PHE A 16 -3.16 13.83 4.48
N ASP A 17 -3.21 12.91 3.52
CA ASP A 17 -3.63 13.25 2.15
C ASP A 17 -5.13 12.98 1.90
N GLY A 18 -5.79 12.21 2.77
CA GLY A 18 -7.20 11.83 2.62
C GLY A 18 -7.48 10.89 1.44
N THR A 19 -6.45 10.48 0.70
CA THR A 19 -6.52 9.55 -0.44
C THR A 19 -5.69 8.31 -0.18
N PHE A 20 -6.09 7.19 -0.78
CA PHE A 20 -5.32 5.95 -0.81
C PHE A 20 -4.60 5.74 -2.14
N ILE A 21 -4.74 6.65 -3.12
CA ILE A 21 -4.15 6.53 -4.46
C ILE A 21 -3.14 7.65 -4.67
N ARG A 22 -1.95 7.28 -5.15
CA ARG A 22 -0.90 8.21 -5.56
C ARG A 22 -0.43 7.87 -6.96
N GLU A 23 -0.65 8.79 -7.89
CA GLU A 23 -0.29 8.64 -9.28
C GLU A 23 0.96 9.48 -9.59
N LYS A 24 1.93 8.88 -10.29
CA LYS A 24 3.11 9.58 -10.82
C LYS A 24 3.34 9.11 -12.26
N GLY A 25 2.84 9.89 -13.22
CA GLY A 25 2.84 9.51 -14.63
C GLY A 25 2.03 8.22 -14.84
N LYS A 26 2.66 7.20 -15.44
CA LYS A 26 2.03 5.88 -15.65
C LYS A 26 2.07 4.94 -14.42
N SER A 27 2.66 5.38 -13.30
CA SER A 27 2.79 4.56 -12.09
C SER A 27 1.69 4.90 -11.08
N VAL A 28 0.90 3.90 -10.69
CA VAL A 28 -0.12 4.01 -9.65
C VAL A 28 0.34 3.26 -8.40
N ARG A 29 0.40 3.96 -7.28
CA ARG A 29 0.65 3.39 -5.96
C ARG A 29 -0.58 3.51 -5.08
N VAL A 30 -0.78 2.51 -4.24
CA VAL A 30 -1.90 2.39 -3.31
C VAL A 30 -1.35 2.38 -1.88
N HIS A 31 -1.97 3.15 -1.00
CA HIS A 31 -1.63 3.19 0.40
C HIS A 31 -2.23 2.00 1.14
N VAL A 32 -1.40 1.25 1.85
CA VAL A 32 -1.81 0.08 2.62
C VAL A 32 -1.15 0.06 4.00
N GLN A 33 -1.81 -0.59 4.95
CA GLN A 33 -1.25 -1.01 6.22
C GLN A 33 -1.09 -2.53 6.23
N PHE A 34 0.10 -3.01 6.58
CA PHE A 34 0.38 -4.43 6.75
C PHE A 34 0.01 -4.88 8.15
N PHE A 35 -0.47 -6.12 8.27
CA PHE A 35 -0.75 -6.75 9.55
C PHE A 35 0.54 -7.40 10.09
N ASP A 36 1.43 -6.58 10.64
CA ASP A 36 2.63 -6.99 11.36
C ASP A 36 2.48 -6.71 12.86
N ASP A 37 3.40 -7.23 13.68
CA ASP A 37 3.47 -6.95 15.13
C ASP A 37 3.54 -5.44 15.45
N SER A 38 4.14 -4.68 14.55
CA SER A 38 4.09 -3.21 14.55
C SER A 38 3.34 -2.74 13.31
N PRO A 39 2.43 -1.75 13.41
CA PRO A 39 1.65 -1.29 12.28
C PRO A 39 2.54 -0.61 11.22
N THR A 40 2.98 -1.38 10.24
CA THR A 40 3.75 -0.88 9.09
C THR A 40 2.80 -0.38 8.02
N ARG A 41 3.00 0.85 7.53
CA ARG A 41 2.19 1.46 6.47
C ARG A 41 3.06 1.99 5.36
N GLY A 42 2.56 1.96 4.13
CA GLY A 42 3.32 2.44 2.98
C GLY A 42 2.57 2.40 1.65
N TRP A 43 3.25 2.89 0.62
CA TRP A 43 2.75 2.96 -0.75
C TRP A 43 3.24 1.76 -1.57
N VAL A 44 2.32 0.91 -2.00
CA VAL A 44 2.63 -0.30 -2.78
C VAL A 44 2.17 -0.13 -4.22
N SER A 45 2.89 -0.70 -5.18
CA SER A 45 2.46 -0.72 -6.57
C SER A 45 1.14 -1.46 -6.71
N LYS A 46 0.14 -0.87 -7.42
CA LYS A 46 -1.16 -1.53 -7.67
C LYS A 46 -1.01 -2.92 -8.30
N ARG A 47 0.07 -3.16 -9.06
CA ARG A 47 0.38 -4.45 -9.70
C ARG A 47 0.70 -5.57 -8.70
N LEU A 48 1.06 -5.22 -7.47
CA LEU A 48 1.43 -6.14 -6.39
C LEU A 48 0.31 -6.29 -5.35
N LEU A 49 -0.94 -5.94 -5.70
CA LEU A 49 -2.10 -6.16 -4.86
C LEU A 49 -2.99 -7.25 -5.47
N LYS A 50 -3.61 -8.05 -4.61
CA LYS A 50 -4.56 -9.11 -4.96
C LYS A 50 -5.81 -8.97 -4.09
N PRO A 51 -7.01 -9.23 -4.64
CA PRO A 51 -8.25 -9.26 -3.87
C PRO A 51 -8.29 -10.47 -2.92
#